data_AF-A0AAD5JN57-F1
#
_entry.id   AF-A0AAD5JN57-F1
#
_cell.length_a   1.000
_cell.length_b   1.000
_cell.length_c   1.000
_cell.angle_alpha   90.00
_cell.angle_beta   90.00
_cell.angle_gamma   90.00
#
_symmetry.space_group_name_H-M   'P 1'
#
loop_
_entity.id
_entity.type
_entity.pdbx_description
1 polymer ?
#
loop_
_entity_poly.entity_id
_entity_poly.type
_entity_poly.pdbx_seq_one_letter_code
_entity_poly.pdbx_strand_id
1 'polypeptide(L)'
;MITLTQKFSTFIFQSFSIEAKLDENIFFTIEHFVDVIKVCLQPTDSVTKKTLKALKAPSATELHHAGVKFEARPSSKNLFEIKFNNGVLEIPRLRIVKATEPLFRNVMAFEQRRSPHTHITDYVNMIELLMVSPKDADLLVQKEIIENWLSGGKAVTSLFHNLIKETPTDLGDFYFSKVVEDLNSYCRGRWHRWKATLQEEYFKTPWAVVSIIAAVILLVLSFIQAVCSVLQVVFM
;
A
#
# COMPACT_ATOMS: atom_id res chain seq x y z
N MET A 1 -30.04 -21.97 -10.05
CA MET A 1 -29.54 -20.98 -9.06
C MET A 1 -28.18 -21.40 -8.49
N ILE A 2 -28.03 -22.64 -8.00
CA ILE A 2 -26.79 -23.17 -7.37
C ILE A 2 -25.53 -23.03 -8.25
N THR A 3 -25.60 -23.38 -9.54
CA THR A 3 -24.45 -23.34 -10.46
C THR A 3 -23.91 -21.92 -10.72
N LEU A 4 -24.78 -20.90 -10.70
CA LEU A 4 -24.36 -19.51 -10.92
C LEU A 4 -23.67 -18.97 -9.67
N THR A 5 -24.23 -19.27 -8.48
CA THR A 5 -23.64 -18.92 -7.19
C THR A 5 -22.25 -19.54 -7.04
N GLN A 6 -22.10 -20.81 -7.43
CA GLN A 6 -20.83 -21.53 -7.36
C GLN A 6 -19.78 -20.98 -8.33
N LYS A 7 -20.16 -20.69 -9.59
CA LYS A 7 -19.24 -20.07 -10.56
C LYS A 7 -18.79 -18.68 -10.13
N PHE A 8 -19.72 -17.88 -9.60
CA PHE A 8 -19.39 -16.55 -9.11
C PHE A 8 -18.52 -16.63 -7.85
N SER A 9 -18.80 -17.54 -6.90
CA SER A 9 -17.94 -17.71 -5.73
C SER A 9 -16.54 -18.13 -6.12
N THR A 10 -16.37 -19.05 -7.09
CA THR A 10 -15.05 -19.40 -7.63
C THR A 10 -14.34 -18.19 -8.22
N PHE A 11 -15.07 -17.32 -8.94
CA PHE A 11 -14.52 -16.07 -9.48
C PHE A 11 -14.06 -15.09 -8.39
N ILE A 12 -14.82 -14.95 -7.30
CA ILE A 12 -14.46 -14.19 -6.11
C ILE A 12 -13.16 -14.75 -5.52
N PHE A 13 -13.11 -16.04 -5.21
CA PHE A 13 -11.93 -16.69 -4.62
C PHE A 13 -10.69 -16.54 -5.48
N GLN A 14 -10.84 -16.66 -6.79
CA GLN A 14 -9.74 -16.50 -7.73
C GLN A 14 -9.26 -15.05 -7.81
N SER A 15 -10.14 -14.06 -7.61
CA SER A 15 -9.80 -12.64 -7.59
C SER A 15 -9.12 -12.23 -6.28
N PHE A 16 -9.54 -12.81 -5.15
CA PHE A 16 -8.94 -12.55 -3.84
C PHE A 16 -7.77 -13.48 -3.49
N SER A 17 -7.40 -14.41 -4.39
CA SER A 17 -6.42 -15.49 -4.13
C SER A 17 -6.74 -16.32 -2.87
N ILE A 18 -8.02 -16.44 -2.51
CA ILE A 18 -8.47 -17.14 -1.30
C ILE A 18 -8.77 -18.60 -1.64
N GLU A 19 -8.06 -19.54 -1.03
CA GLU A 19 -8.41 -20.95 -1.04
C GLU A 19 -9.47 -21.25 0.04
N ALA A 20 -10.72 -20.84 -0.18
CA ALA A 20 -11.82 -21.22 0.70
C ALA A 20 -12.52 -22.48 0.17
N LYS A 21 -12.58 -23.52 1.01
CA LYS A 21 -13.59 -24.58 0.87
C LYS A 21 -14.89 -24.03 1.46
N LEU A 22 -15.84 -23.64 0.62
CA LEU A 22 -17.21 -23.43 1.07
C LEU A 22 -17.76 -24.77 1.56
N ASP A 23 -18.09 -24.83 2.84
CA ASP A 23 -18.93 -25.90 3.37
C ASP A 23 -20.31 -25.79 2.68
N GLU A 24 -20.84 -26.90 2.18
CA GLU A 24 -22.15 -26.95 1.52
C GLU A 24 -23.26 -26.44 2.45
N ASN A 25 -23.07 -26.54 3.77
CA ASN A 25 -23.99 -26.02 4.77
C ASN A 25 -24.12 -24.49 4.80
N ILE A 26 -23.12 -23.75 4.30
CA ILE A 26 -23.18 -22.28 4.19
C ILE A 26 -24.29 -21.89 3.21
N PHE A 27 -24.60 -22.74 2.23
CA PHE A 27 -25.60 -22.43 1.21
C PHE A 27 -27.05 -22.33 1.74
N PHE A 28 -27.33 -22.92 2.91
CA PHE A 28 -28.66 -22.94 3.52
C PHE A 28 -28.96 -21.72 4.41
N THR A 29 -27.96 -20.89 4.70
CA THR A 29 -28.07 -19.73 5.61
C THR A 29 -27.97 -18.38 4.89
N ILE A 30 -27.88 -18.39 3.56
CA ILE A 30 -27.68 -17.19 2.73
C ILE A 30 -29.03 -16.63 2.28
N GLU A 31 -29.31 -15.38 2.62
CA GLU A 31 -30.46 -14.65 2.07
C GLU A 31 -30.09 -13.89 0.79
N HIS A 32 -28.83 -13.47 0.65
CA HIS A 32 -28.34 -12.69 -0.48
C HIS A 32 -26.97 -13.17 -0.94
N PHE A 33 -26.72 -13.10 -2.25
CA PHE A 33 -25.46 -13.51 -2.87
C PHE A 33 -24.19 -12.92 -2.20
N VAL A 34 -24.29 -11.70 -1.64
CA VAL A 34 -23.19 -11.01 -0.95
C VAL A 34 -22.95 -11.55 0.47
N ASP A 35 -23.91 -12.25 1.09
CA ASP A 35 -23.71 -12.91 2.39
C ASP A 35 -22.66 -14.02 2.30
N VAL A 36 -22.56 -14.69 1.15
CA VAL A 36 -21.48 -15.65 0.86
C VAL A 36 -20.12 -14.99 0.97
N ILE A 37 -20.01 -13.79 0.41
CA ILE A 37 -18.78 -13.01 0.42
C ILE A 37 -18.45 -12.63 1.86
N LYS A 38 -19.44 -12.21 2.66
CA LYS A 38 -19.24 -11.93 4.08
C LYS A 38 -18.70 -13.14 4.85
N VAL A 39 -19.35 -14.31 4.72
CA VAL A 39 -18.93 -15.52 5.44
C VAL A 39 -17.50 -15.93 5.06
N CYS A 40 -17.15 -15.78 3.78
CA CYS A 40 -15.81 -16.13 3.31
C CYS A 40 -14.75 -15.07 3.63
N LEU A 41 -15.17 -13.82 3.79
CA LEU A 41 -14.34 -12.66 4.10
C LEU A 41 -14.62 -12.15 5.52
N GLN A 42 -14.69 -13.07 6.49
CA GLN A 42 -14.68 -12.71 7.90
C GLN A 42 -13.26 -12.80 8.46
N PRO A 43 -12.79 -11.77 9.17
CA PRO A 43 -11.53 -11.87 9.89
C PRO A 43 -11.63 -12.98 10.94
N THR A 44 -10.58 -13.80 11.03
CA THR A 44 -10.49 -14.93 11.96
C THR A 44 -10.31 -14.49 13.42
N ASP A 45 -9.78 -13.27 13.63
CA ASP A 45 -9.43 -12.75 14.95
C ASP A 45 -10.24 -11.50 15.31
N SER A 46 -10.68 -11.42 16.56
CA SER A 46 -11.15 -10.18 17.17
C SER A 46 -9.96 -9.27 17.43
N VAL A 47 -9.71 -8.31 16.55
CA VAL A 47 -8.64 -7.33 16.72
C VAL A 47 -9.05 -6.28 17.75
N THR A 48 -8.15 -5.99 18.71
CA THR A 48 -8.32 -4.84 19.61
C THR A 48 -8.20 -3.55 18.81
N LYS A 49 -9.35 -3.01 18.42
CA LYS A 49 -9.48 -1.75 17.69
C LYS A 49 -9.06 -0.59 18.59
N LYS A 50 -8.25 0.32 18.05
CA LYS A 50 -7.90 1.58 18.70
C LYS A 50 -8.37 2.72 17.81
N THR A 51 -9.00 3.72 18.42
CA THR A 51 -9.38 4.96 17.74
C THR A 51 -8.16 5.63 17.14
N LEU A 52 -8.15 5.80 15.82
CA LEU A 52 -7.10 6.55 15.14
C LEU A 52 -7.42 8.04 15.16
N LYS A 53 -6.43 8.87 15.51
CA LYS A 53 -6.56 10.34 15.44
C LYS A 53 -6.66 10.85 14.00
N ALA A 54 -6.03 10.14 13.07
CA ALA A 54 -6.12 10.34 11.63
C ALA A 54 -5.68 9.05 10.93
N LEU A 55 -6.33 8.70 9.82
CA LEU A 55 -5.88 7.62 8.95
C LEU A 55 -4.70 8.12 8.10
N LYS A 56 -3.51 8.10 8.70
CA LYS A 56 -2.25 8.45 8.02
C LYS A 56 -1.21 7.37 8.31
N ALA A 57 -0.69 6.78 7.25
CA ALA A 57 0.44 5.88 7.28
C ALA A 57 1.45 6.32 6.22
N PRO A 58 2.75 5.98 6.35
CA PRO A 58 3.70 6.20 5.28
C PRO A 58 3.35 5.34 4.06
N SER A 59 3.57 5.85 2.86
CA SER A 59 3.32 5.11 1.61
C SER A 59 4.26 3.90 1.47
N ALA A 60 3.96 2.96 0.56
CA ALA A 60 4.80 1.78 0.36
C ALA A 60 6.26 2.15 0.05
N THR A 61 6.47 3.18 -0.77
CA THR A 61 7.81 3.69 -1.09
C THR A 61 8.51 4.29 0.12
N GLU A 62 7.79 5.07 0.95
CA GLU A 62 8.35 5.64 2.19
C GLU A 62 8.72 4.55 3.19
N LEU A 63 7.86 3.54 3.36
CA LEU A 63 8.12 2.37 4.19
C LEU A 63 9.37 1.62 3.70
N HIS A 64 9.48 1.40 2.39
CA HIS A 64 10.63 0.74 1.79
C HIS A 64 11.93 1.53 2.04
N HIS A 65 11.91 2.85 1.89
CA HIS A 65 13.06 3.70 2.22
C HIS A 65 13.41 3.70 3.71
N ALA A 66 12.41 3.58 4.59
CA ALA A 66 12.61 3.42 6.03
C ALA A 66 13.18 2.04 6.41
N GLY A 67 13.31 1.13 5.44
CA GLY A 67 13.88 -0.21 5.62
C GLY A 67 12.84 -1.30 5.92
N VAL A 68 11.55 -1.03 5.69
CA VAL A 68 10.50 -2.05 5.78
C VAL A 68 10.64 -3.02 4.60
N LYS A 69 10.68 -4.31 4.91
CA LYS A 69 10.64 -5.39 3.92
C LYS A 69 9.19 -5.75 3.65
N PHE A 70 8.87 -5.94 2.38
CA PHE A 70 7.54 -6.34 1.93
C PHE A 70 7.59 -7.80 1.52
N GLU A 71 6.67 -8.60 2.06
CA GLU A 71 6.56 -10.03 1.77
C GLU A 71 5.13 -10.37 1.38
N ALA A 72 4.97 -10.98 0.21
CA ALA A 72 3.70 -11.54 -0.21
C ALA A 72 3.47 -12.86 0.53
N ARG A 73 2.33 -12.96 1.22
CA ARG A 73 1.91 -14.20 1.87
C ARG A 73 1.21 -15.10 0.83
N PRO A 74 1.77 -16.26 0.46
CA PRO A 74 1.12 -17.17 -0.47
C PRO A 74 -0.08 -17.83 0.19
N SER A 75 -1.23 -17.81 -0.49
CA SER A 75 -2.42 -18.60 -0.13
C SER A 75 -2.86 -18.49 1.34
N SER A 76 -3.21 -17.27 1.79
CA SER A 76 -3.95 -17.13 3.03
C SER A 76 -5.44 -17.42 2.77
N LYS A 77 -6.09 -18.14 3.69
CA LYS A 77 -7.56 -18.30 3.69
C LYS A 77 -8.29 -16.97 3.94
N ASN A 78 -7.56 -15.91 4.27
CA ASN A 78 -8.07 -14.69 4.83
C ASN A 78 -7.30 -13.47 4.28
N LEU A 79 -8.03 -12.58 3.61
CA LEU A 79 -7.55 -11.32 3.03
C LEU A 79 -7.06 -10.31 4.09
N PHE A 80 -7.57 -10.42 5.31
CA PHE A 80 -7.32 -9.47 6.40
C PHE A 80 -6.07 -9.79 7.23
N GLU A 81 -5.31 -10.84 6.89
CA GLU A 81 -4.07 -11.20 7.59
C GLU A 81 -2.87 -10.31 7.20
N ILE A 82 -3.04 -8.99 7.30
CA ILE A 82 -1.94 -8.04 7.15
C ILE A 82 -1.21 -7.93 8.49
N LYS A 83 0.08 -8.25 8.50
CA LYS A 83 0.90 -8.29 9.73
C LYS A 83 2.16 -7.48 9.56
N PHE A 84 2.54 -6.74 10.59
CA PHE A 84 3.82 -6.05 10.64
C PHE A 84 4.60 -6.52 11.85
N ASN A 85 5.73 -7.19 11.61
CA ASN A 85 6.59 -7.74 12.65
C ASN A 85 8.05 -7.47 12.32
N ASN A 86 8.79 -6.86 13.26
CA ASN A 86 10.24 -6.67 13.17
C ASN A 86 10.73 -6.04 11.85
N GLY A 87 9.97 -5.09 11.29
CA GLY A 87 10.32 -4.43 10.03
C GLY A 87 9.93 -5.20 8.77
N VAL A 88 9.18 -6.30 8.89
CA VAL A 88 8.59 -7.03 7.77
C VAL A 88 7.09 -6.78 7.76
N LEU A 89 6.58 -6.27 6.65
CA LEU A 89 5.16 -6.11 6.36
C LEU A 89 4.71 -7.25 5.43
N GLU A 90 3.97 -8.19 6.01
CA GLU A 90 3.37 -9.30 5.30
C GLU A 90 1.96 -8.93 4.85
N ILE A 91 1.69 -9.09 3.56
CA ILE A 91 0.38 -8.79 2.96
C ILE A 91 -0.07 -10.00 2.12
N PRO A 92 -1.31 -10.48 2.28
CA PRO A 92 -1.89 -11.47 1.37
C PRO A 92 -1.84 -11.01 -0.09
N ARG A 93 -1.47 -11.93 -0.98
CA ARG A 93 -1.40 -11.65 -2.42
C ARG A 93 -2.79 -11.36 -2.98
N LEU A 94 -2.95 -10.19 -3.62
CA LEU A 94 -4.20 -9.78 -4.25
C LEU A 94 -4.07 -9.80 -5.77
N ARG A 95 -5.02 -10.45 -6.46
CA ARG A 95 -5.10 -10.43 -7.91
C ARG A 95 -6.06 -9.34 -8.38
N ILE A 96 -5.55 -8.44 -9.21
CA ILE A 96 -6.33 -7.34 -9.77
C ILE A 96 -6.70 -7.65 -11.22
N VAL A 97 -7.99 -7.82 -11.47
CA VAL A 97 -8.60 -8.04 -12.79
C VAL A 97 -9.67 -6.98 -13.06
N LYS A 98 -10.20 -6.91 -14.30
CA LYS A 98 -11.23 -5.93 -14.67
C LYS A 98 -12.48 -5.97 -13.78
N ALA A 99 -12.81 -7.12 -13.21
CA ALA A 99 -13.96 -7.24 -12.32
C ALA A 99 -13.66 -6.86 -10.86
N THR A 100 -12.41 -6.64 -10.47
CA THR A 100 -12.05 -6.35 -9.09
C THR A 100 -12.78 -5.10 -8.57
N GLU A 101 -12.85 -4.04 -9.37
CA GLU A 101 -13.55 -2.80 -8.98
C GLU A 101 -15.06 -3.02 -8.73
N PRO A 102 -15.88 -3.54 -9.67
CA PRO A 102 -17.30 -3.74 -9.42
C PRO A 102 -17.56 -4.75 -8.28
N LEU A 103 -16.66 -5.73 -8.07
CA LEU A 103 -16.76 -6.65 -6.94
C LEU A 103 -16.61 -5.91 -5.60
N PHE A 104 -15.53 -5.13 -5.42
CA PHE A 104 -15.34 -4.36 -4.19
C PHE A 104 -16.49 -3.38 -3.96
N ARG A 105 -16.95 -2.65 -4.99
CA ARG A 105 -18.08 -1.72 -4.87
C ARG A 105 -19.35 -2.41 -4.38
N ASN A 106 -19.69 -3.58 -4.92
CA ASN A 106 -20.88 -4.32 -4.51
C ASN A 106 -20.80 -4.78 -3.04
N VAL A 107 -19.61 -5.21 -2.61
CA VAL A 107 -19.39 -5.67 -1.24
C VAL A 107 -19.40 -4.50 -0.25
N MET A 108 -18.73 -3.39 -0.58
CA MET A 108 -18.72 -2.17 0.25
C MET A 108 -20.14 -1.57 0.36
N ALA A 109 -20.91 -1.52 -0.73
CA ALA A 109 -22.30 -1.05 -0.69
C ALA A 109 -23.19 -1.95 0.20
N PHE A 110 -22.92 -3.26 0.21
CA PHE A 110 -23.59 -4.18 1.11
C PHE A 110 -23.20 -3.94 2.57
N GLU A 111 -21.90 -3.74 2.87
CA GLU A 111 -21.43 -3.40 4.22
C GLU A 111 -22.16 -2.17 4.77
N GLN A 112 -22.22 -1.10 3.99
CA GLN A 112 -22.89 0.16 4.38
C GLN A 112 -24.38 0.00 4.69
N ARG A 113 -25.08 -0.89 3.99
CA ARG A 113 -26.54 -1.02 4.13
C ARG A 113 -26.98 -2.02 5.19
N ARG A 114 -26.19 -3.09 5.40
CA ARG A 114 -26.64 -4.27 6.15
C ARG A 114 -25.66 -4.79 7.19
N SER A 115 -24.42 -4.33 7.21
CA SER A 115 -23.40 -4.85 8.12
C SER A 115 -23.13 -3.84 9.25
N PRO A 116 -23.01 -4.30 10.50
CA PRO A 116 -22.46 -3.48 11.58
C PRO A 116 -20.93 -3.31 11.49
N HIS A 117 -20.27 -3.97 10.54
CA HIS A 117 -18.82 -3.98 10.37
C HIS A 117 -18.42 -3.68 8.92
N THR A 118 -17.32 -2.94 8.75
CA THR A 118 -16.81 -2.42 7.48
C THR A 118 -15.44 -3.03 7.11
N HIS A 119 -15.27 -4.34 7.28
CA HIS A 119 -13.96 -4.99 7.14
C HIS A 119 -13.36 -4.85 5.73
N ILE A 120 -14.18 -5.00 4.69
CA ILE A 120 -13.72 -4.87 3.30
C ILE A 120 -13.38 -3.42 3.00
N THR A 121 -14.21 -2.49 3.46
CA THR A 121 -13.91 -1.06 3.37
C THR A 121 -12.59 -0.74 4.07
N ASP A 122 -12.35 -1.28 5.27
CA ASP A 122 -11.09 -1.12 6.01
C ASP A 122 -9.89 -1.73 5.26
N TYR A 123 -10.09 -2.88 4.60
CA TYR A 123 -9.05 -3.48 3.77
C TYR A 123 -8.70 -2.59 2.57
N VAL A 124 -9.70 -2.09 1.85
CA VAL A 124 -9.48 -1.19 0.70
C VAL A 124 -8.75 0.07 1.17
N ASN A 125 -9.17 0.65 2.30
CA ASN A 125 -8.48 1.77 2.94
C ASN A 125 -7.02 1.44 3.31
N MET A 126 -6.76 0.26 3.88
CA MET A 126 -5.40 -0.17 4.22
C MET A 126 -4.49 -0.26 2.99
N ILE A 127 -5.00 -0.79 1.87
CA ILE A 127 -4.24 -0.88 0.62
C ILE A 127 -4.01 0.51 0.00
N GLU A 128 -5.00 1.41 0.06
CA GLU A 128 -4.84 2.78 -0.46
C GLU A 128 -3.83 3.61 0.34
N LEU A 129 -3.77 3.44 1.66
CA LEU A 129 -2.75 4.07 2.51
C LEU A 129 -1.33 3.71 2.04
N LEU A 130 -1.14 2.47 1.57
CA LEU A 130 0.14 2.02 1.04
C LEU A 130 0.37 2.53 -0.39
N MET A 131 -0.69 2.81 -1.15
CA MET A 131 -0.66 3.04 -2.60
C MET A 131 -1.05 4.47 -3.00
N VAL A 132 -0.38 5.46 -2.41
CA VAL A 132 -0.64 6.88 -2.65
C VAL A 132 -0.27 7.31 -4.08
N SER A 133 0.72 6.66 -4.70
CA SER A 133 1.22 6.98 -6.04
C SER A 133 1.39 5.74 -6.93
N PRO A 134 1.52 5.91 -8.27
CA PRO A 134 1.82 4.80 -9.17
C PRO A 134 3.12 4.06 -8.83
N LYS A 135 4.11 4.75 -8.24
CA LYS A 135 5.38 4.12 -7.82
C LYS A 135 5.15 3.15 -6.66
N ASP A 136 4.23 3.48 -5.76
CA ASP A 136 3.85 2.58 -4.67
C ASP A 136 3.15 1.33 -5.22
N ALA A 137 2.28 1.49 -6.22
CA ALA A 137 1.67 0.35 -6.91
C ALA A 137 2.72 -0.54 -7.59
N ASP A 138 3.65 0.07 -8.33
CA ASP A 138 4.73 -0.66 -9.01
C ASP A 138 5.60 -1.43 -8.00
N LEU A 139 5.88 -0.84 -6.83
CA LEU A 139 6.61 -1.52 -5.74
C LEU A 139 5.83 -2.73 -5.22
N LEU A 140 4.53 -2.60 -4.96
CA LEU A 140 3.71 -3.72 -4.48
C LEU A 140 3.57 -4.84 -5.52
N VAL A 141 3.56 -4.50 -6.81
CA VAL A 141 3.63 -5.47 -7.92
C VAL A 141 5.00 -6.15 -7.95
N GLN A 142 6.09 -5.40 -7.83
CA GLN A 142 7.45 -5.95 -7.78
C GLN A 142 7.66 -6.90 -6.61
N LYS A 143 6.98 -6.65 -5.48
CA LYS A 143 7.02 -7.51 -4.28
C LYS A 143 6.02 -8.66 -4.32
N GLU A 144 5.37 -8.87 -5.47
CA GLU A 144 4.38 -9.93 -5.72
C GLU A 144 3.16 -9.89 -4.79
N ILE A 145 2.96 -8.79 -4.07
CA ILE A 145 1.78 -8.56 -3.24
C ILE A 145 0.57 -8.30 -4.13
N ILE A 146 0.78 -7.59 -5.25
CA ILE A 146 -0.26 -7.31 -6.24
C ILE A 146 0.08 -8.04 -7.53
N GLU A 147 -0.80 -8.96 -7.93
CA GLU A 147 -0.79 -9.57 -9.25
C GLU A 147 -1.66 -8.72 -10.19
N ASN A 148 -1.03 -7.80 -10.93
CA ASN A 148 -1.72 -6.84 -11.78
C ASN A 148 -2.01 -7.41 -13.18
N TRP A 149 -3.29 -7.61 -13.51
CA TRP A 149 -3.77 -7.96 -14.85
C TRP A 149 -4.43 -6.76 -15.57
N LEU A 150 -4.21 -5.54 -15.06
CA LEU A 150 -4.57 -4.28 -15.71
C LEU A 150 -3.35 -3.65 -16.41
N SER A 151 -3.58 -2.63 -17.23
CA SER A 151 -2.56 -1.94 -18.02
C SER A 151 -1.67 -0.99 -17.18
N GLY A 152 -0.88 -1.54 -16.24
CA GLY A 152 0.17 -0.82 -15.48
C GLY A 152 -0.23 -0.29 -14.09
N GLY A 153 0.75 0.18 -13.31
CA GLY A 153 0.56 0.60 -11.91
C GLY A 153 -0.43 1.75 -11.73
N LYS A 154 -0.47 2.71 -12.68
CA LYS A 154 -1.45 3.81 -12.67
C LYS A 154 -2.90 3.30 -12.65
N ALA A 155 -3.21 2.24 -13.38
CA ALA A 155 -4.56 1.66 -13.40
C ALA A 155 -4.95 1.09 -12.04
N VAL A 156 -4.00 0.45 -11.34
CA VAL A 156 -4.22 -0.09 -9.98
C VAL A 156 -4.43 1.04 -8.98
N THR A 157 -3.57 2.06 -8.97
CA THR A 157 -3.72 3.22 -8.08
C THR A 157 -5.07 3.92 -8.31
N SER A 158 -5.46 4.15 -9.57
CA SER A 158 -6.75 4.76 -9.89
C SER A 158 -7.94 3.90 -9.43
N LEU A 159 -7.85 2.57 -9.53
CA LEU A 159 -8.90 1.67 -9.05
C LEU A 159 -9.15 1.85 -7.55
N PHE A 160 -8.10 1.77 -6.72
CA PHE A 160 -8.26 1.89 -5.26
C PHE A 160 -8.69 3.29 -4.83
N HIS A 161 -8.13 4.33 -5.45
CA HIS A 161 -8.55 5.70 -5.18
C HIS A 161 -10.03 5.92 -5.51
N ASN A 162 -10.51 5.38 -6.63
CA ASN A 162 -11.92 5.46 -7.02
C ASN A 162 -12.85 4.64 -6.12
N LEU A 163 -12.36 3.56 -5.51
CA LEU A 163 -13.14 2.79 -4.53
C LEU A 163 -13.40 3.60 -3.26
N ILE A 164 -12.42 4.38 -2.78
CA ILE A 164 -12.53 5.09 -1.50
C ILE A 164 -13.21 6.45 -1.63
N LYS A 165 -13.15 7.08 -2.81
CA LYS A 165 -13.65 8.44 -3.08
C LYS A 165 -15.07 8.74 -2.55
N GLU A 166 -15.94 7.73 -2.48
CA GLU A 166 -17.35 7.86 -2.09
C GLU A 166 -17.69 7.10 -0.80
N THR A 167 -16.67 6.65 -0.05
CA THR A 167 -16.85 5.83 1.16
C THR A 167 -16.50 6.63 2.41
N PRO A 168 -17.47 6.89 3.31
CA PRO A 168 -17.15 7.40 4.63
C PRO A 168 -16.26 6.39 5.35
N THR A 169 -15.10 6.82 5.83
CA THR A 169 -14.21 5.97 6.64
C THR A 169 -14.42 6.30 8.12
N ASP A 170 -14.80 5.30 8.92
CA ASP A 170 -14.91 5.44 10.36
C ASP A 170 -13.53 5.29 11.01
N LEU A 171 -12.99 6.40 11.54
CA LEU A 171 -11.70 6.44 12.22
C LEU A 171 -11.73 5.81 13.63
N GLY A 172 -12.93 5.59 14.17
CA GLY A 172 -13.15 5.02 15.49
C GLY A 172 -12.94 3.51 15.56
N ASP A 173 -13.15 2.81 14.43
CA ASP A 173 -13.30 1.34 14.41
C ASP A 173 -12.46 0.64 13.31
N PHE A 174 -11.41 1.28 12.81
CA PHE A 174 -10.59 0.77 11.71
C PHE A 174 -9.85 -0.53 12.08
N TYR A 175 -10.11 -1.61 11.35
CA TYR A 175 -9.58 -2.96 11.63
C TYR A 175 -8.05 -3.02 11.69
N PHE A 176 -7.33 -2.28 10.85
CA PHE A 176 -5.86 -2.31 10.78
C PHE A 176 -5.18 -1.23 11.64
N SER A 177 -5.89 -0.65 12.63
CA SER A 177 -5.38 0.46 13.43
C SER A 177 -4.03 0.15 14.10
N LYS A 178 -3.86 -1.08 14.61
CA LYS A 178 -2.62 -1.53 15.24
C LYS A 178 -1.47 -1.61 14.24
N VAL A 179 -1.70 -2.18 13.05
CA VAL A 179 -0.68 -2.28 12.00
C VAL A 179 -0.21 -0.89 11.57
N VAL A 180 -1.15 0.04 11.39
CA VAL A 180 -0.83 1.43 11.05
C VAL A 180 -0.03 2.13 12.15
N GLU A 181 -0.38 1.90 13.43
CA GLU A 181 0.36 2.44 14.57
C GLU A 181 1.80 1.88 14.61
N ASP A 182 1.95 0.58 14.44
CA ASP A 182 3.26 -0.09 14.48
C ASP A 182 4.15 0.38 13.31
N LEU A 183 3.63 0.51 12.09
CA LEU A 183 4.35 1.07 10.94
C LEU A 183 4.79 2.52 11.19
N ASN A 184 3.89 3.36 11.70
CA ASN A 184 4.20 4.74 12.05
C ASN A 184 5.29 4.83 13.11
N SER A 185 5.24 3.97 14.13
CA SER A 185 6.24 3.93 15.20
C SER A 185 7.63 3.54 14.68
N TYR A 186 7.68 2.52 13.82
CA TYR A 186 8.91 2.03 13.20
C TYR A 186 9.58 3.10 12.35
N CYS A 187 8.81 3.74 11.46
CA CYS A 187 9.32 4.79 10.59
C CYS A 187 9.75 6.01 11.37
N ARG A 188 8.98 6.43 12.39
CA ARG A 188 9.35 7.58 13.24
C ARG A 188 10.70 7.37 13.92
N GLY A 189 10.94 6.19 14.51
CA GLY A 189 12.22 5.87 15.13
C GLY A 189 13.39 5.93 14.14
N ARG A 190 13.22 5.36 12.95
CA ARG A 190 14.22 5.40 11.86
C ARG A 190 14.47 6.82 11.36
N TRP A 191 13.42 7.60 11.12
CA TRP A 191 13.54 8.98 10.64
C TRP A 191 14.27 9.86 11.64
N HIS A 192 13.98 9.72 12.94
CA HIS A 192 14.71 10.43 13.98
C HIS A 192 16.19 10.07 13.99
N ARG A 193 16.52 8.77 13.85
CA ARG A 193 17.90 8.31 13.77
C ARG A 193 18.61 8.85 12.53
N TRP A 194 18.00 8.75 11.36
CA TRP A 194 18.54 9.28 10.11
C TRP A 194 18.75 10.79 10.18
N LYS A 195 17.78 11.53 10.74
CA LYS A 195 17.90 12.97 10.94
C LYS A 195 19.05 13.30 11.90
N ALA A 196 19.22 12.55 12.98
CA ALA A 196 20.32 12.73 13.91
C ALA A 196 21.68 12.43 13.26
N THR A 197 21.80 11.34 12.51
CA THR A 197 23.03 10.99 11.77
C THR A 197 23.36 12.02 10.70
N LEU A 198 22.38 12.47 9.91
CA LEU A 198 22.59 13.54 8.94
C LEU A 198 22.99 14.85 9.63
N GLN A 199 22.37 15.18 10.76
CA GLN A 199 22.75 16.36 11.52
C GLN A 199 24.19 16.26 12.06
N GLU A 200 24.60 15.08 12.49
CA GLU A 200 25.94 14.83 12.99
C GLU A 200 27.00 14.81 11.88
N GLU A 201 26.81 14.05 10.81
CA GLU A 201 27.82 13.89 9.76
C GLU A 201 27.84 15.08 8.80
N TYR A 202 26.68 15.61 8.38
CA TYR A 202 26.61 16.67 7.38
C TYR A 202 26.88 18.06 7.96
N PHE A 203 26.39 18.35 9.17
CA PHE A 203 26.54 19.69 9.78
C PHE A 203 27.74 19.83 10.73
N LYS A 204 28.39 18.75 11.20
CA LYS A 204 29.65 18.86 11.98
C LYS A 204 30.91 18.91 11.14
N THR A 205 30.88 18.57 9.85
CA THR A 205 32.01 18.76 8.94
C THR A 205 31.81 19.99 8.05
N PRO A 206 31.98 21.23 8.58
CA PRO A 206 31.93 22.43 7.76
C PRO A 206 32.91 22.36 6.57
N TRP A 207 34.01 21.61 6.74
CA TRP A 207 34.99 21.33 5.70
C TRP A 207 34.44 20.60 4.48
N ALA A 208 33.47 19.69 4.63
CA ALA A 208 32.86 18.99 3.49
C ALA A 208 32.01 19.97 2.66
N VAL A 209 31.25 20.84 3.33
CA VAL A 209 30.46 21.91 2.69
C VAL A 209 31.37 22.90 1.97
N VAL A 210 32.44 23.36 2.63
CA VAL A 210 33.44 24.26 2.02
C VAL A 210 34.10 23.62 0.80
N SER A 211 34.42 22.33 0.86
CA SER A 211 35.05 21.60 -0.26
C SER A 211 34.14 21.48 -1.48
N ILE A 212 32.84 21.21 -1.27
CA ILE A 212 31.84 21.17 -2.35
C ILE A 212 31.69 22.56 -2.98
N ILE A 213 31.61 23.62 -2.17
CA ILE A 213 31.52 25.00 -2.66
C ILE A 213 32.76 25.36 -3.49
N ALA A 214 33.96 25.04 -2.98
CA ALA A 214 35.22 25.29 -3.68
C ALA A 214 35.28 24.55 -5.03
N ALA A 215 34.85 23.28 -5.08
CA ALA A 215 34.81 22.49 -6.31
C ALA A 215 33.88 23.11 -7.37
N VAL A 216 32.69 23.59 -6.95
CA VAL A 216 31.75 24.28 -7.85
C VAL A 216 32.36 25.58 -8.40
N ILE A 217 33.00 26.39 -7.55
CA ILE A 217 33.68 27.62 -7.98
C ILE A 217 34.78 27.31 -9.01
N LEU A 218 35.62 26.31 -8.72
CA LEU A 218 36.70 25.90 -9.64
C LEU A 218 36.16 25.40 -10.98
N LEU A 219 35.05 24.67 -10.97
CA LEU A 219 34.40 24.16 -12.19
C LEU A 219 33.87 25.32 -13.06
N VAL A 220 33.22 26.32 -12.43
CA VAL A 220 32.74 27.52 -13.13
C VAL A 220 33.91 28.33 -13.70
N LEU A 221 34.98 28.53 -12.93
CA LEU A 221 36.18 29.23 -13.40
C LEU A 221 36.83 28.52 -14.58
N SER A 222 36.96 27.19 -14.49
CA SER A 222 37.51 26.36 -15.56
C SER A 222 36.68 26.43 -16.84
N PHE A 223 35.35 26.47 -16.71
CA PHE A 223 34.45 26.63 -17.84
C PHE A 223 34.62 27.99 -18.52
N ILE A 224 34.67 29.08 -17.74
CA ILE A 224 34.89 30.44 -18.26
C ILE A 224 36.25 30.50 -18.97
N GLN A 225 37.30 29.95 -18.37
CA GLN A 225 38.64 29.90 -18.96
C GLN A 225 38.63 29.16 -20.30
N ALA A 226 37.98 28.00 -20.37
CA ALA A 226 37.88 27.23 -21.61
C ALA A 226 37.17 28.00 -22.72
N VAL A 227 36.08 28.71 -22.42
CA VAL A 227 35.35 29.55 -23.39
C VAL A 227 36.23 30.69 -23.89
N CYS A 228 36.91 31.41 -22.98
CA CYS A 228 37.81 32.51 -23.35
C CYS A 228 38.98 32.03 -24.25
N SER A 229 39.58 30.88 -23.93
CA SER A 229 40.68 30.32 -24.74
C SER A 229 40.22 29.92 -26.16
N VAL A 230 39.04 29.32 -26.30
CA VAL A 230 38.49 28.98 -27.62
C VAL A 230 38.20 30.24 -28.44
N LEU A 231 37.62 31.27 -27.83
CA LEU A 231 37.36 32.54 -28.51
C LEU A 231 38.66 33.21 -28.99
N GLN A 232 39.72 33.20 -28.19
CA GLN A 232 41.01 33.76 -28.61
C GLN A 232 41.62 33.03 -29.81
N VAL A 233 41.52 31.70 -29.87
CA VAL A 233 42.06 30.91 -30.98
C VAL A 233 41.24 31.07 -32.26
N VAL A 234 39.93 31.30 -32.15
CA VAL A 234 39.04 31.43 -33.31
C VAL A 234 39.07 32.84 -33.92
N PHE A 235 39.34 33.88 -33.12
CA PHE A 235 39.34 35.28 -33.55
C PHE A 235 40.74 35.88 -33.79
N MET A 236 41.80 35.07 -33.71
CA MET A 236 43.19 35.45 -34.01
C MET A 236 43.65 34.77 -35.31
#